data_AF-A0A8S4BB21-F1
#
_entry.id   AF-A0A8S4BB21-F1
#
_cell.length_a   1.000
_cell.length_b   1.000
_cell.length_c   1.000
_cell.angle_alpha   90.00
_cell.angle_beta   90.00
_cell.angle_gamma   90.00
#
_symmetry.space_group_name_H-M   'P 1'
#
loop_
_entity.id
_entity.type
_entity.pdbx_description
1 polymer ?
#
loop_
_entity_poly.entity_id
_entity_poly.type
_entity_poly.pdbx_seq_one_letter_code
_entity_poly.pdbx_strand_id
1 'polypeptide(L)'
;MKFILLTACILGIAFCAPPQMYMEFDIHHAPAQAAQAIPAGVPAGRLEVLLPVDGQKQLVGGPVRGFIKQEIPQPNGQDEEVFYPFGFNVPDPAVAAPAAPVVPVVVAAPVAPAAPVVAAPAAKPSDDDEEEDD
;
A
#
# COMPACT_ATOMS: atom_id res chain seq x y z
N MET A 1 46.37 -14.50 -20.58
CA MET A 1 45.67 -14.97 -21.80
C MET A 1 44.43 -15.78 -21.45
N LYS A 2 44.49 -17.11 -21.20
CA LYS A 2 43.30 -17.97 -20.99
C LYS A 2 42.24 -17.42 -20.03
N PHE A 3 42.64 -16.94 -18.85
CA PHE A 3 41.72 -16.34 -17.87
C PHE A 3 40.96 -15.12 -18.43
N ILE A 4 41.64 -14.19 -19.11
CA ILE A 4 41.01 -12.97 -19.67
C ILE A 4 39.89 -13.34 -20.65
N LEU A 5 40.13 -14.36 -21.49
CA LEU A 5 39.15 -14.88 -22.44
C LEU A 5 37.93 -15.47 -21.72
N LEU A 6 38.16 -16.23 -20.63
CA LEU A 6 37.11 -16.83 -19.82
C LEU A 6 36.26 -15.76 -19.09
N THR A 7 36.90 -14.73 -18.51
CA THR A 7 36.21 -13.59 -17.89
C THR A 7 35.40 -12.81 -18.92
N ALA A 8 35.94 -12.58 -20.13
CA ALA A 8 35.22 -11.92 -21.21
C ALA A 8 33.99 -12.72 -21.69
N CYS A 9 34.08 -14.05 -21.78
CA CYS A 9 32.93 -14.90 -22.09
C CYS A 9 31.85 -14.83 -21.00
N ILE A 10 32.22 -14.82 -19.72
CA ILE A 10 31.25 -14.74 -18.62
C ILE A 10 30.55 -13.37 -18.59
N LEU A 11 31.29 -12.26 -18.74
CA LEU A 11 30.66 -10.94 -18.87
C LEU A 11 29.77 -10.84 -20.11
N GLY A 12 30.22 -11.38 -21.25
CA GLY A 12 29.44 -11.40 -22.49
C GLY A 12 28.10 -12.12 -22.34
N ILE A 13 28.07 -13.26 -21.66
CA ILE A 13 26.83 -13.99 -21.37
C ILE A 13 25.94 -13.20 -20.39
N ALA A 14 26.51 -12.65 -19.32
CA ALA A 14 25.77 -11.87 -18.33
C ALA A 14 25.10 -10.61 -18.92
N PHE A 15 25.75 -9.97 -19.91
CA PHE A 15 25.21 -8.79 -20.62
C PHE A 15 24.29 -9.15 -21.81
N CYS A 16 24.12 -10.44 -22.13
CA CYS A 16 23.33 -10.93 -23.26
C CYS A 16 21.94 -11.48 -22.84
N ALA A 17 21.58 -11.38 -21.56
CA ALA A 17 20.20 -11.60 -21.13
C ALA A 17 19.29 -10.53 -21.78
N PRO A 18 18.25 -10.91 -22.56
CA PRO A 18 17.39 -9.94 -23.21
C PRO A 18 16.61 -9.12 -22.17
N PRO A 19 16.48 -7.78 -22.34
CA PRO A 19 15.70 -6.96 -21.43
C PRO A 19 14.24 -7.41 -21.46
N GLN A 20 13.65 -7.68 -20.29
CA GLN A 20 12.25 -8.09 -20.20
C GLN A 20 11.34 -6.90 -20.53
N MET A 21 10.66 -6.98 -21.68
CA MET A 21 9.71 -5.98 -22.13
C MET A 21 8.36 -6.17 -21.45
N TYR A 22 7.65 -5.07 -21.22
CA TYR A 22 6.26 -5.04 -20.78
C TYR A 22 5.43 -4.23 -21.79
N MET A 23 4.14 -4.51 -21.87
CA MET A 23 3.16 -3.66 -22.54
C MET A 23 1.98 -3.39 -21.62
N GLU A 24 1.42 -2.19 -21.75
CA GLU A 24 0.16 -1.77 -21.14
C GLU A 24 -1.02 -2.38 -21.90
N PHE A 25 -2.01 -2.85 -21.15
CA PHE A 25 -3.30 -3.33 -21.64
C PHE A 25 -4.41 -2.75 -20.74
N ASP A 26 -5.61 -2.58 -21.27
CA ASP A 26 -6.79 -2.21 -20.49
C ASP A 26 -7.07 -3.26 -19.37
N ILE A 27 -7.53 -2.80 -18.21
CA ILE A 27 -7.71 -3.61 -17.00
C ILE A 27 -8.63 -4.84 -17.16
N HIS A 28 -9.54 -4.86 -18.15
CA HIS A 28 -10.39 -6.02 -18.43
C HIS A 28 -9.61 -7.20 -19.05
N HIS A 29 -8.39 -6.95 -19.52
CA HIS A 29 -7.44 -7.96 -20.00
C HIS A 29 -6.53 -8.49 -18.88
N ALA A 30 -6.71 -8.03 -17.63
CA ALA A 30 -5.88 -8.45 -16.52
C ALA A 30 -6.10 -9.95 -16.19
N PRO A 31 -5.02 -10.70 -15.90
CA PRO A 31 -5.12 -12.09 -15.49
C PRO A 31 -5.77 -12.18 -14.11
N ALA A 32 -6.43 -13.30 -13.78
CA ALA A 32 -7.09 -13.47 -12.49
C ALA A 32 -6.14 -13.27 -11.28
N GLN A 33 -4.85 -13.57 -11.45
CA GLN A 33 -3.78 -13.34 -10.47
C GLN A 33 -3.55 -11.86 -10.15
N ALA A 34 -3.96 -10.93 -11.00
CA ALA A 34 -3.83 -9.49 -10.79
C ALA A 34 -4.95 -8.90 -9.93
N ALA A 35 -6.09 -9.60 -9.77
CA ALA A 35 -7.26 -9.09 -9.06
C ALA A 35 -6.96 -8.69 -7.60
N GLN A 36 -6.02 -9.39 -6.95
CA GLN A 36 -5.55 -9.10 -5.58
C GLN A 36 -4.68 -7.82 -5.47
N ALA A 37 -4.23 -7.26 -6.60
CA ALA A 37 -3.42 -6.04 -6.68
C ALA A 37 -4.19 -4.86 -7.31
N ILE A 38 -5.48 -5.04 -7.63
CA ILE A 38 -6.34 -3.94 -8.08
C ILE A 38 -6.68 -3.05 -6.88
N PRO A 39 -6.35 -1.74 -6.90
CA PRO A 39 -6.66 -0.84 -5.79
C PRO A 39 -8.16 -0.65 -5.58
N ALA A 40 -8.63 -0.82 -4.35
CA ALA A 40 -10.04 -0.70 -4.02
C ALA A 40 -10.57 0.74 -4.24
N GLY A 41 -11.72 0.85 -4.90
CA GLY A 41 -12.40 2.14 -5.15
C GLY A 41 -11.87 2.94 -6.35
N VAL A 42 -10.83 2.49 -7.05
CA VAL A 42 -10.30 3.17 -8.23
C VAL A 42 -11.11 2.79 -9.49
N PRO A 43 -11.53 3.74 -10.34
CA PRO A 43 -12.25 3.44 -11.58
C PRO A 43 -11.40 2.66 -12.58
N ALA A 44 -12.02 1.71 -13.30
CA ALA A 44 -11.36 0.91 -14.34
C ALA A 44 -10.65 1.77 -15.41
N GLY A 45 -11.25 2.89 -15.80
CA GLY A 45 -10.65 3.86 -16.76
C GLY A 45 -9.52 4.73 -16.19
N ARG A 46 -8.93 4.35 -15.05
CA ARG A 46 -7.68 4.90 -14.47
C ARG A 46 -6.72 3.77 -14.07
N LEU A 47 -6.95 2.56 -14.59
CA LEU A 47 -6.17 1.35 -14.31
C LEU A 47 -5.76 0.69 -15.63
N GLU A 48 -4.48 0.35 -15.74
CA GLU A 48 -3.91 -0.46 -16.81
C GLU A 48 -3.18 -1.67 -16.21
N VAL A 49 -3.01 -2.74 -16.99
CA VAL A 49 -2.22 -3.91 -16.59
C VAL A 49 -0.98 -4.02 -17.45
N LEU A 50 0.20 -3.99 -16.82
CA LEU A 50 1.48 -4.17 -17.48
C LEU A 50 1.85 -5.65 -17.46
N LEU A 51 1.80 -6.29 -18.63
CA LEU A 51 2.13 -7.70 -18.80
C LEU A 51 3.43 -7.87 -19.58
N PRO A 52 4.26 -8.88 -19.22
CA PRO A 52 5.50 -9.13 -19.91
C PRO A 52 5.26 -9.68 -21.32
N VAL A 53 5.96 -9.13 -22.30
CA VAL A 53 5.90 -9.55 -23.70
C VAL A 53 7.26 -10.00 -24.22
N ASP A 54 7.23 -10.84 -25.25
CA ASP A 54 8.43 -11.26 -25.99
C ASP A 54 8.84 -10.24 -27.07
N GLY A 55 9.92 -10.54 -27.81
CA GLY A 55 10.39 -9.71 -28.92
C GLY A 55 9.44 -9.62 -30.12
N GLN A 56 8.34 -10.38 -30.13
CA GLN A 56 7.26 -10.33 -31.12
C GLN A 56 5.98 -9.67 -30.55
N LYS A 57 6.08 -9.04 -29.37
CA LYS A 57 4.97 -8.42 -28.62
C LYS A 57 3.86 -9.41 -28.22
N GLN A 58 4.15 -10.70 -28.15
CA GLN A 58 3.23 -11.70 -27.62
C GLN A 58 3.40 -11.83 -26.11
N LEU A 59 2.32 -12.11 -25.39
CA LEU A 59 2.35 -12.32 -23.94
C LEU A 59 3.23 -13.54 -23.57
N VAL A 60 4.15 -13.35 -22.64
CA VAL A 60 5.06 -14.43 -22.21
C VAL A 60 4.31 -15.48 -21.41
N GLY A 61 4.19 -16.70 -21.97
CA GLY A 61 3.52 -17.82 -21.32
C GLY A 61 4.25 -18.32 -20.07
N GLY A 62 3.48 -18.65 -19.02
CA GLY A 62 3.99 -19.16 -17.75
C GLY A 62 3.17 -18.65 -16.56
N PRO A 63 3.72 -18.72 -15.32
CA PRO A 63 3.14 -18.05 -14.17
C PRO A 63 3.14 -16.53 -14.39
N VAL A 64 1.94 -15.95 -14.57
CA VAL A 64 1.80 -14.54 -14.96
C VAL A 64 2.15 -13.63 -13.79
N ARG A 65 3.14 -12.75 -14.02
CA ARG A 65 3.59 -11.70 -13.12
C ARG A 65 3.59 -10.37 -13.88
N GLY A 66 3.30 -9.28 -13.20
CA GLY A 66 3.15 -7.97 -13.82
C GLY A 66 2.75 -6.91 -12.80
N PHE A 67 2.26 -5.78 -13.28
CA PHE A 67 1.86 -4.66 -12.43
C PHE A 67 0.46 -4.17 -12.83
N ILE A 68 -0.36 -3.77 -11.87
CA ILE A 68 -1.44 -2.83 -12.13
C ILE A 68 -0.83 -1.42 -12.07
N LYS A 69 -0.97 -0.64 -13.14
CA LYS A 69 -0.64 0.78 -13.17
C LYS A 69 -1.91 1.56 -12.84
N GLN A 70 -1.81 2.50 -11.92
CA GLN A 70 -2.85 3.46 -11.58
C GLN A 70 -2.39 4.86 -11.94
N GLU A 71 -3.27 5.63 -12.58
CA GLU A 71 -3.11 7.07 -12.74
C GLU A 71 -3.78 7.81 -11.56
N ILE A 72 -3.04 8.73 -10.94
CA ILE A 72 -3.52 9.61 -9.86
C ILE A 72 -3.44 11.07 -10.32
N PRO A 73 -4.58 11.75 -10.57
CA PRO A 73 -4.57 13.13 -11.04
C PRO A 73 -3.99 14.09 -10.00
N GLN A 74 -2.92 14.79 -10.36
CA GLN A 74 -2.24 15.76 -9.52
C GLN A 74 -2.77 17.19 -9.75
N PRO A 75 -2.79 18.08 -8.74
CA PRO A 75 -3.31 19.46 -8.88
C PRO A 75 -2.59 20.34 -9.90
N ASN A 76 -1.43 19.91 -10.41
CA ASN A 76 -0.67 20.58 -11.46
C ASN A 76 -1.13 20.22 -12.88
N GLY A 77 -2.13 19.34 -13.04
CA GLY A 77 -2.61 18.88 -14.35
C GLY A 77 -1.71 17.83 -15.02
N GLN A 78 -0.92 17.10 -14.23
CA GLN A 78 -0.28 15.83 -14.62
C GLN A 78 -0.95 14.68 -13.87
N ASP A 79 -0.72 13.44 -14.31
CA ASP A 79 -1.07 12.25 -13.54
C ASP A 79 0.21 11.63 -12.94
N GLU A 80 0.14 11.11 -11.72
CA GLU A 80 1.17 10.30 -11.09
C GLU A 80 0.89 8.81 -11.30
N GLU A 81 1.90 8.04 -11.70
CA GLU A 81 1.77 6.61 -12.00
C GLU A 81 2.20 5.74 -10.82
N VAL A 82 1.27 4.97 -10.25
CA VAL A 82 1.54 4.04 -9.13
C VAL A 82 1.42 2.60 -9.62
N PHE A 83 2.46 1.78 -9.36
CA PHE A 83 2.57 0.41 -9.87
C PHE A 83 2.44 -0.63 -8.75
N TYR A 84 1.38 -1.43 -8.79
CA TYR A 84 1.06 -2.48 -7.81
C TYR A 84 1.47 -3.85 -8.36
N PRO A 85 2.53 -4.51 -7.82
CA PRO A 85 3.03 -5.78 -8.33
C PRO A 85 2.11 -6.97 -8.01
N PHE A 86 1.92 -7.88 -8.96
CA PHE A 86 1.27 -9.17 -8.77
C PHE A 86 2.06 -10.32 -9.40
N GLY A 87 1.85 -11.55 -8.91
CA GLY A 87 2.59 -12.74 -9.36
C GLY A 87 4.08 -12.78 -8.95
N PHE A 88 4.55 -11.75 -8.24
CA PHE A 88 5.83 -11.73 -7.54
C PHE A 88 5.65 -12.27 -6.12
N ASN A 89 6.66 -12.97 -5.58
CA ASN A 89 6.70 -13.37 -4.16
C ASN A 89 7.08 -12.17 -3.29
N VAL A 90 6.18 -11.19 -3.18
CA VAL A 90 6.31 -10.06 -2.26
C VAL A 90 5.99 -10.55 -0.84
N PRO A 91 6.87 -10.36 0.15
CA PRO A 91 6.53 -10.61 1.56
C PRO A 91 5.36 -9.72 1.98
N ASP A 92 4.36 -10.29 2.65
CA ASP A 92 3.17 -9.57 3.09
C ASP A 92 3.56 -8.40 4.04
N PRO A 93 3.25 -7.13 3.68
CA PRO A 93 3.53 -5.97 4.54
C PRO A 93 2.87 -6.06 5.92
N ALA A 94 1.78 -6.82 6.09
CA ALA A 94 1.12 -7.02 7.38
C ALA A 94 2.00 -7.77 8.40
N VAL A 95 3.06 -8.46 7.96
CA VAL A 95 4.04 -9.12 8.84
C VAL A 95 4.99 -8.09 9.49
N ALA A 96 5.10 -6.87 8.96
CA ALA A 96 5.91 -5.79 9.52
C ALA A 96 5.23 -5.03 10.68
N ALA A 97 4.50 -5.75 11.54
CA ALA A 97 3.95 -5.18 12.77
C ALA A 97 5.09 -4.73 13.71
N PRO A 98 5.10 -3.47 14.19
CA PRO A 98 6.13 -3.02 15.12
C PRO A 98 6.03 -3.79 16.43
N ALA A 99 7.16 -4.34 16.88
CA ALA A 99 7.23 -5.05 18.16
C ALA A 99 6.99 -4.06 19.32
N ALA A 100 5.74 -3.98 19.79
CA ALA A 100 5.35 -3.12 20.89
C ALA A 100 6.16 -3.47 22.16
N PRO A 101 6.72 -2.48 22.88
CA PRO A 101 7.48 -2.75 24.10
C PRO A 101 6.56 -3.39 25.15
N VAL A 102 6.97 -4.55 25.67
CA VAL A 102 6.19 -5.30 26.67
C VAL A 102 6.24 -4.56 28.01
N VAL A 103 5.25 -3.71 28.25
CA VAL A 103 5.06 -3.04 29.54
C VAL A 103 4.56 -4.08 30.56
N PRO A 104 5.23 -4.25 31.71
CA PRO A 104 4.82 -5.26 32.70
C PRO A 104 3.47 -4.87 33.34
N VAL A 105 2.48 -5.76 33.21
CA VAL A 105 1.12 -5.55 33.73
C VAL A 105 1.12 -5.67 35.26
N VAL A 106 0.93 -4.54 35.94
CA VAL A 106 0.59 -4.53 37.37
C VAL A 106 -0.91 -4.78 37.51
N VAL A 107 -1.28 -5.93 38.06
CA VAL A 107 -2.68 -6.31 38.27
C VAL A 107 -3.24 -5.59 39.49
N ALA A 108 -4.13 -4.61 39.27
CA ALA A 108 -4.96 -4.02 40.31
C ALA A 108 -6.26 -4.83 40.48
N ALA A 109 -6.57 -5.23 41.72
CA ALA A 109 -7.78 -6.00 42.03
C ALA A 109 -9.02 -5.08 42.17
N PRO A 110 -10.23 -5.55 41.81
CA PRO A 110 -11.45 -4.76 41.92
C PRO A 110 -11.95 -4.67 43.37
N VAL A 111 -12.38 -3.47 43.79
CA VAL A 111 -13.10 -3.24 45.05
C VAL A 111 -14.59 -3.06 44.74
N ALA A 112 -15.45 -3.67 45.56
CA ALA A 112 -16.90 -3.75 45.34
C ALA A 112 -17.63 -2.41 45.63
N PRO A 113 -18.81 -2.16 45.01
CA PRO A 113 -19.54 -0.90 45.15
C PRO A 113 -20.34 -0.81 46.46
N ALA A 114 -20.49 0.42 46.97
CA ALA A 114 -21.42 0.75 48.06
C ALA A 114 -22.11 2.10 47.78
N ALA A 115 -23.40 2.19 48.10
CA ALA A 115 -24.28 3.35 47.92
C ALA A 115 -25.50 3.19 48.86
N PRO A 116 -26.42 4.16 48.98
CA PRO A 116 -26.33 5.62 48.81
C PRO A 116 -26.75 6.39 50.09
N VAL A 117 -26.54 7.72 50.17
CA VAL A 117 -27.24 8.60 51.14
C VAL A 117 -27.66 9.91 50.45
N VAL A 118 -28.76 10.52 50.91
CA VAL A 118 -29.49 11.62 50.24
C VAL A 118 -29.44 12.92 51.06
N ALA A 119 -29.24 14.08 50.41
CA ALA A 119 -29.70 15.39 50.88
C ALA A 119 -29.77 16.43 49.74
N ALA A 120 -30.73 17.36 49.85
CA ALA A 120 -30.95 18.58 49.06
C ALA A 120 -31.37 19.70 50.08
N PRO A 121 -31.45 21.03 49.79
CA PRO A 121 -31.82 21.63 48.49
C PRO A 121 -31.17 22.98 48.05
N ALA A 122 -31.48 23.35 46.80
CA ALA A 122 -31.62 24.66 46.12
C ALA A 122 -31.16 26.01 46.72
N ALA A 123 -30.60 26.86 45.84
CA ALA A 123 -30.87 28.32 45.74
C ALA A 123 -30.60 28.87 44.31
N LYS A 124 -31.03 30.12 44.03
CA LYS A 124 -31.10 30.81 42.71
C LYS A 124 -29.75 31.25 42.08
N PRO A 125 -29.72 31.62 40.78
CA PRO A 125 -28.63 32.33 40.11
C PRO A 125 -28.66 33.86 40.36
N SER A 126 -27.62 34.54 39.87
CA SER A 126 -27.49 36.01 39.75
C SER A 126 -26.95 36.38 38.35
N ASP A 127 -27.61 37.34 37.70
CA ASP A 127 -27.15 38.05 36.49
C ASP A 127 -26.21 39.23 36.88
N ASP A 128 -25.63 39.85 35.84
CA ASP A 128 -24.92 41.16 35.70
C ASP A 128 -23.67 40.95 34.79
N ASP A 129 -23.20 41.86 33.93
CA ASP A 129 -23.74 42.81 32.91
C ASP A 129 -22.51 43.63 32.37
N GLU A 130 -22.73 44.60 31.45
CA GLU A 130 -21.85 45.65 30.81
C GLU A 130 -20.41 45.89 31.37
N GLU A 131 -19.33 46.18 30.61
CA GLU A 131 -19.04 46.76 29.26
C GLU A 131 -17.97 45.87 28.50
N GLU A 132 -17.64 45.88 27.20
CA GLU A 132 -17.78 46.73 25.98
C GLU A 132 -16.77 47.91 25.78
N ASP A 133 -15.66 47.69 25.02
CA ASP A 133 -14.73 48.74 24.53
C ASP A 133 -13.97 48.32 23.22
N ASP A 134 -13.46 49.29 22.43
CA ASP A 134 -13.01 49.22 21.00
C ASP A 134 -11.66 48.49 20.70
#